data_AF-A0A285G2R3-F1
#
_entry.id   AF-A0A285G2R3-F1
#
_cell.length_a   1.000
_cell.length_b   1.000
_cell.length_c   1.000
_cell.angle_alpha   90.00
_cell.angle_beta   90.00
_cell.angle_gamma   90.00
#
_symmetry.space_group_name_H-M   'P 1'
#
loop_
_entity.id
_entity.type
_entity.pdbx_description
1 polymer ?
#
loop_
_entity_poly.entity_id
_entity_poly.type
_entity_poly.pdbx_seq_one_letter_code
_entity_poly.pdbx_strand_id
1 'polypeptide(L)'
;MDKFISNKEKYHKKIDNNHENIASTSFNRQELLEQDRVHIDDPLAISHLKKIIRHKLQTRYNPQAQELIVICIGTDRSTGDSLGPLTGSKLLDFRFRNNTKIFGSLEKPVHATNLEEHLNYINKNYSNPFIIAIDASLGRSSSVGSISVNNGPLKPGSGVNKNLPPVGNIHITGLVNVSGYMEYFVLQSTRLSLVIKMSKIIAYSLFQELREYNS
;
A
#
# COMPACT_ATOMS: atom_id res chain seq x y z
N MET A 1 54.44 -13.91 26.29
CA MET A 1 53.60 -12.86 26.90
C MET A 1 52.96 -11.95 25.83
N ASP A 2 53.58 -11.79 24.66
CA ASP A 2 53.21 -10.76 23.67
C ASP A 2 51.97 -11.06 22.79
N LYS A 3 51.51 -12.32 22.72
CA LYS A 3 50.27 -12.68 22.00
C LYS A 3 48.98 -12.27 22.74
N PHE A 4 49.04 -12.05 24.06
CA PHE A 4 47.87 -11.61 24.85
C PHE A 4 47.67 -10.09 24.81
N ILE A 5 48.75 -9.31 24.67
CA ILE A 5 48.69 -7.84 24.60
C ILE A 5 48.16 -7.39 23.22
N SER A 6 48.59 -8.06 22.14
CA SER A 6 48.10 -7.80 20.77
C SER A 6 46.59 -8.03 20.59
N ASN A 7 45.99 -8.96 21.35
CA ASN A 7 44.55 -9.21 21.30
C ASN A 7 43.73 -8.16 22.07
N LYS A 8 44.30 -7.51 23.09
CA LYS A 8 43.59 -6.49 23.89
C LYS A 8 43.45 -5.17 23.11
N GLU A 9 44.49 -4.78 22.37
CA GLU A 9 44.46 -3.61 21.48
C GLU A 9 43.51 -3.81 20.28
N LYS A 10 43.44 -5.03 19.73
CA LYS A 10 42.44 -5.38 18.70
C LYS A 10 41.01 -5.34 19.21
N TYR A 11 40.77 -5.70 20.48
CA TYR A 11 39.45 -5.65 21.08
C TYR A 11 39.00 -4.21 21.38
N HIS A 12 39.89 -3.34 21.89
CA HIS A 12 39.55 -1.93 22.11
C HIS A 12 39.32 -1.17 20.80
N LYS A 13 40.14 -1.38 19.76
CA LYS A 13 39.87 -0.82 18.41
C LYS A 13 38.53 -1.28 17.81
N LYS A 14 38.03 -2.46 18.19
CA LYS A 14 36.74 -2.99 17.71
C LYS A 14 35.54 -2.39 18.45
N ILE A 15 35.74 -1.89 19.68
CA ILE A 15 34.72 -1.21 20.48
C ILE A 15 34.62 0.26 20.04
N ASP A 16 35.75 0.93 19.79
CA ASP A 16 35.77 2.31 19.30
C ASP A 16 35.16 2.43 17.89
N ASN A 17 35.46 1.48 16.99
CA ASN A 17 34.84 1.41 15.65
C ASN A 17 33.34 1.06 15.66
N ASN A 18 32.82 0.52 16.76
CA ASN A 18 31.38 0.26 16.91
C ASN A 18 30.63 1.51 17.37
N HIS A 19 31.26 2.41 18.14
CA HIS A 19 30.63 3.67 18.53
C HIS A 19 30.53 4.68 17.37
N GLU A 20 31.47 4.68 16.42
CA GLU A 20 31.37 5.50 15.21
C GLU A 20 30.34 4.97 14.19
N ASN A 21 30.06 3.65 14.18
CA ASN A 21 29.05 3.05 13.30
C ASN A 21 27.61 3.10 13.86
N ILE A 22 27.41 3.53 15.11
CA ILE A 22 26.07 3.73 15.69
C ILE A 22 25.56 5.15 15.37
N ALA A 23 26.42 6.05 14.89
CA ALA A 23 26.06 7.42 14.53
C ALA A 23 25.58 7.61 13.06
N SER A 24 25.58 6.55 12.23
CA SER A 24 25.17 6.62 10.81
C SER A 24 23.75 6.10 10.51
N THR A 25 23.01 5.62 11.52
CA THR A 25 21.57 5.34 11.38
C THR A 25 20.70 6.57 11.63
N SER A 26 21.13 7.73 11.14
CA SER A 26 20.18 8.80 10.83
C SER A 26 19.37 8.31 9.63
N PHE A 27 18.27 7.58 9.89
CA PHE A 27 17.24 7.29 8.89
C PHE A 27 16.85 8.62 8.25
N ASN A 28 17.32 8.84 7.02
CA ASN A 28 17.22 10.12 6.35
C ASN A 28 15.74 10.36 6.01
N ARG A 29 15.08 11.23 6.79
CA ARG A 29 13.66 11.54 6.66
C ARG A 29 13.31 12.05 5.25
N GLN A 30 14.29 12.62 4.55
CA GLN A 30 14.18 13.11 3.19
C GLN A 30 14.14 11.96 2.16
N GLU A 31 14.95 10.92 2.36
CA GLU A 31 15.02 9.74 1.48
C GLU A 31 13.77 8.84 1.63
N LEU A 32 13.16 8.83 2.83
CA LEU A 32 11.84 8.24 3.11
C LEU A 32 10.69 9.00 2.44
N LEU A 33 10.84 10.30 2.17
CA LEU A 33 9.86 11.12 1.45
C LEU A 33 10.07 11.09 -0.07
N GLU A 34 11.29 10.74 -0.54
CA GLU A 34 11.59 10.58 -1.96
C GLU A 34 10.95 9.33 -2.57
N GLN A 35 10.56 8.37 -1.73
CA GLN A 35 9.79 7.21 -2.16
C GLN A 35 8.38 7.35 -1.60
N ASP A 36 7.37 7.52 -2.45
CA ASP A 36 5.94 7.53 -2.07
C ASP A 36 5.48 6.14 -1.57
N ARG A 37 6.16 5.57 -0.58
CA ARG A 37 5.93 4.23 -0.04
C ARG A 37 6.30 4.16 1.44
N VAL A 38 5.72 3.17 2.12
CA VAL A 38 6.07 2.77 3.49
C VAL A 38 6.30 1.26 3.55
N HIS A 39 6.99 0.78 4.57
CA HIS A 39 7.07 -0.66 4.85
C HIS A 39 6.11 -1.03 5.99
N ILE A 40 5.51 -2.23 5.95
CA ILE A 40 4.61 -2.70 7.01
C ILE A 40 5.26 -2.81 8.39
N ASP A 41 6.58 -2.89 8.46
CA ASP A 41 7.33 -3.01 9.72
C ASP A 41 7.76 -1.65 10.28
N ASP A 42 7.49 -0.55 9.55
CA ASP A 42 7.64 0.80 10.09
C ASP A 42 6.60 1.03 11.21
N PRO A 43 7.02 1.30 12.46
CA PRO A 43 6.10 1.60 13.56
C PRO A 43 5.20 2.82 13.28
N LEU A 44 5.62 3.70 12.37
CA LEU A 44 4.90 4.89 11.94
C LEU A 44 4.25 4.73 10.55
N ALA A 45 4.15 3.50 10.02
CA ALA A 45 3.62 3.22 8.68
C ALA A 45 2.29 3.92 8.39
N ILE A 46 1.35 3.92 9.35
CA ILE A 46 0.06 4.59 9.20
C ILE A 46 0.22 6.11 9.07
N SER A 47 1.05 6.72 9.92
CA SER A 47 1.30 8.16 9.92
C SER A 47 2.01 8.60 8.63
N HIS A 48 2.99 7.84 8.18
CA HIS A 48 3.72 8.12 6.95
C HIS A 48 2.84 7.91 5.71
N LEU A 49 2.09 6.80 5.63
CA LEU A 49 1.20 6.53 4.51
C LEU A 49 0.09 7.58 4.42
N LYS A 50 -0.48 7.99 5.55
CA LYS A 50 -1.44 9.10 5.63
C LYS A 50 -0.87 10.39 5.05
N LYS A 51 0.36 10.77 5.39
CA LYS A 51 1.02 11.98 4.83
C LYS A 51 1.20 11.88 3.32
N ILE A 52 1.58 10.71 2.81
CA ILE A 52 1.70 10.49 1.38
C ILE A 52 0.34 10.65 0.70
N ILE A 53 -0.71 9.98 1.21
CA ILE A 53 -2.08 10.09 0.70
C ILE A 53 -2.54 11.56 0.69
N ARG A 54 -2.34 12.28 1.79
CA ARG A 54 -2.66 13.72 1.90
C ARG A 54 -2.05 14.52 0.77
N HIS A 55 -0.74 14.36 0.54
CA HIS A 55 -0.02 15.09 -0.48
C HIS A 55 -0.58 14.80 -1.89
N LYS A 56 -0.93 13.54 -2.18
CA LYS A 56 -1.56 13.17 -3.46
C LYS A 56 -2.97 13.73 -3.61
N LEU A 57 -3.75 13.79 -2.53
CA LEU A 57 -5.10 14.38 -2.54
C LEU A 57 -5.05 15.90 -2.71
N GLN A 58 -4.22 16.61 -1.95
CA GLN A 58 -4.08 18.08 -2.00
C GLN A 58 -3.77 18.62 -3.39
N THR A 59 -3.06 17.84 -4.19
CA THR A 59 -2.62 18.25 -5.52
C THR A 59 -3.60 17.90 -6.64
N ARG A 60 -4.60 17.03 -6.39
CA ARG A 60 -5.40 16.42 -7.47
C ARG A 60 -6.89 16.29 -7.18
N TYR A 61 -7.31 16.22 -5.92
CA TYR A 61 -8.68 16.00 -5.51
C TYR A 61 -9.34 17.31 -5.05
N ASN A 62 -10.44 17.68 -5.71
CA ASN A 62 -11.28 18.79 -5.29
C ASN A 62 -12.59 18.30 -4.65
N PRO A 63 -12.75 18.37 -3.33
CA PRO A 63 -13.95 17.86 -2.65
C PRO A 63 -15.23 18.64 -2.96
N GLN A 64 -15.14 19.86 -3.51
CA GLN A 64 -16.31 20.64 -3.92
C GLN A 64 -16.80 20.28 -5.32
N ALA A 65 -15.97 19.62 -6.14
CA ALA A 65 -16.27 19.36 -7.55
C ALA A 65 -16.20 17.87 -7.94
N GLN A 66 -15.82 16.99 -7.00
CA GLN A 66 -15.59 15.57 -7.27
C GLN A 66 -16.13 14.68 -6.17
N GLU A 67 -16.77 13.59 -6.59
CA GLU A 67 -17.19 12.53 -5.69
C GLU A 67 -16.05 11.54 -5.46
N LEU A 68 -15.68 11.34 -4.19
CA LEU A 68 -14.58 10.44 -3.83
C LEU A 68 -15.03 8.98 -3.81
N ILE A 69 -14.30 8.16 -4.56
CA ILE A 69 -14.56 6.73 -4.70
C ILE A 69 -13.28 5.97 -4.37
N VAL A 70 -13.39 4.92 -3.55
CA VAL A 70 -12.32 3.96 -3.31
C VAL A 70 -12.73 2.64 -3.93
N ILE A 71 -11.90 2.11 -4.83
CA ILE A 71 -12.11 0.82 -5.48
C ILE A 71 -11.01 -0.15 -5.05
N CYS A 72 -11.41 -1.20 -4.33
CA CYS A 72 -10.51 -2.20 -3.79
C CYS A 72 -10.55 -3.44 -4.67
N ILE A 73 -9.48 -3.66 -5.44
CA ILE A 73 -9.39 -4.66 -6.49
C ILE A 73 -8.71 -5.91 -5.94
N GLY A 74 -9.27 -7.07 -6.28
CA GLY A 74 -8.75 -8.38 -5.91
C GLY A 74 -9.86 -9.40 -5.66
N THR A 75 -9.49 -10.61 -5.26
CA THR A 75 -10.42 -11.69 -4.90
C THR A 75 -10.10 -12.29 -3.53
N ASP A 76 -11.13 -12.72 -2.83
CA ASP A 76 -11.09 -13.54 -1.62
C ASP A 76 -10.62 -14.99 -1.87
N ARG A 77 -10.57 -15.42 -3.15
CA ARG A 77 -10.17 -16.79 -3.55
C ARG A 77 -8.66 -17.01 -3.67
N SER A 78 -7.85 -15.97 -3.46
CA SER A 78 -6.38 -16.04 -3.52
C SER A 78 -5.82 -15.18 -2.39
N THR A 79 -4.96 -15.75 -1.54
CA THR A 79 -4.49 -15.03 -0.35
C THR A 79 -3.73 -13.76 -0.71
N GLY A 80 -2.84 -13.82 -1.71
CA GLY A 80 -2.07 -12.67 -2.19
C GLY A 80 -2.94 -11.61 -2.88
N ASP A 81 -4.02 -12.03 -3.56
CA ASP A 81 -4.93 -11.12 -4.25
C ASP A 81 -6.05 -10.57 -3.32
N SER A 82 -6.10 -11.02 -2.07
CA SER A 82 -7.15 -10.63 -1.13
C SER A 82 -6.94 -9.24 -0.50
N LEU A 83 -5.85 -8.54 -0.83
CA LEU A 83 -5.54 -7.23 -0.26
C LEU A 83 -6.67 -6.22 -0.46
N GLY A 84 -7.19 -6.10 -1.69
CA GLY A 84 -8.32 -5.24 -2.02
C GLY A 84 -9.55 -5.56 -1.17
N PRO A 85 -10.19 -6.74 -1.33
CA PRO A 85 -11.42 -7.05 -0.61
C PRO A 85 -11.27 -7.01 0.92
N LEU A 86 -10.10 -7.37 1.48
CA LEU A 86 -9.83 -7.18 2.91
C LEU A 86 -9.80 -5.71 3.31
N THR A 87 -9.13 -4.86 2.52
CA THR A 87 -9.05 -3.42 2.77
C THR A 87 -10.42 -2.77 2.68
N GLY A 88 -11.19 -3.09 1.64
CA GLY A 88 -12.52 -2.52 1.44
C GLY A 88 -13.54 -2.97 2.49
N SER A 89 -13.50 -4.23 2.91
CA SER A 89 -14.31 -4.70 4.06
C SER A 89 -13.99 -3.89 5.32
N LYS A 90 -12.71 -3.65 5.58
CA LYS A 90 -12.27 -2.85 6.73
C LYS A 90 -12.71 -1.40 6.64
N LEU A 91 -12.69 -0.80 5.44
CA LEU A 91 -13.18 0.55 5.21
C LEU A 91 -14.69 0.66 5.44
N LEU A 92 -15.48 -0.34 5.04
CA LEU A 92 -16.92 -0.39 5.26
C LEU A 92 -17.32 -0.46 6.75
N ASP A 93 -16.46 -0.99 7.62
CA ASP A 93 -16.66 -0.95 9.07
C ASP A 93 -16.61 0.48 9.64
N PHE A 94 -15.95 1.41 8.95
CA PHE A 94 -15.77 2.77 9.41
C PHE A 94 -16.95 3.68 9.07
N ARG A 95 -17.17 4.69 9.90
CA ARG A 95 -18.16 5.75 9.65
C ARG A 95 -17.47 6.95 9.01
N PHE A 96 -17.55 7.04 7.69
CA PHE A 96 -17.14 8.23 6.96
C PHE A 96 -18.15 9.35 7.19
N ARG A 97 -17.67 10.56 7.49
CA ARG A 97 -18.52 11.75 7.60
C ARG A 97 -18.99 12.27 6.23
N ASN A 98 -18.31 11.86 5.17
CA ASN A 98 -18.56 12.27 3.80
C ASN A 98 -19.20 11.14 2.99
N ASN A 99 -19.70 11.46 1.79
CA ASN A 99 -20.28 10.50 0.86
C ASN A 99 -19.22 9.62 0.15
N THR A 100 -18.08 9.30 0.79
CA THR A 100 -17.07 8.41 0.20
C THR A 100 -17.70 7.05 -0.10
N LYS A 101 -17.57 6.60 -1.35
CA LYS A 101 -18.12 5.33 -1.79
C LYS A 101 -17.01 4.29 -1.85
N ILE A 102 -17.24 3.12 -1.25
CA ILE A 102 -16.29 2.02 -1.25
C ILE A 102 -16.85 0.91 -2.15
N PHE A 103 -16.06 0.48 -3.12
CA PHE A 103 -16.32 -0.68 -3.96
C PHE A 103 -15.23 -1.73 -3.74
N GLY A 104 -15.61 -3.00 -3.79
CA GLY A 104 -14.72 -4.10 -3.48
C GLY A 104 -14.67 -4.38 -1.99
N SER A 105 -15.25 -5.49 -1.57
CA SER A 105 -15.16 -6.05 -0.22
C SER A 105 -15.09 -7.57 -0.31
N LEU A 106 -14.97 -8.27 0.82
CA LEU A 106 -15.07 -9.73 0.85
C LEU A 106 -16.47 -10.19 0.40
N GLU A 107 -17.53 -9.47 0.78
CA GLU A 107 -18.90 -9.80 0.38
C GLU A 107 -19.20 -9.45 -1.09
N LYS A 108 -18.60 -8.37 -1.59
CA LYS A 108 -18.82 -7.84 -2.96
C LYS A 108 -17.47 -7.53 -3.61
N PRO A 109 -16.70 -8.56 -4.02
CA PRO A 109 -15.37 -8.36 -4.56
C PRO A 109 -15.43 -7.66 -5.93
N VAL A 110 -14.43 -6.81 -6.18
CA VAL A 110 -14.17 -6.24 -7.50
C VAL A 110 -12.87 -6.86 -8.00
N HIS A 111 -12.94 -7.60 -9.09
CA HIS A 111 -11.82 -8.34 -9.66
C HIS A 111 -11.80 -8.20 -11.18
N ALA A 112 -10.78 -8.77 -11.81
CA ALA A 112 -10.53 -8.66 -13.25
C ALA A 112 -11.77 -8.84 -14.16
N THR A 113 -12.68 -9.77 -13.86
CA THR A 113 -13.82 -10.07 -14.75
C THR A 113 -15.04 -9.16 -14.60
N ASN A 114 -15.14 -8.36 -13.53
CA ASN A 114 -16.27 -7.44 -13.31
C ASN A 114 -15.83 -5.97 -13.15
N LEU A 115 -14.53 -5.69 -13.25
CA LEU A 115 -13.98 -4.35 -13.08
C LEU A 115 -14.59 -3.35 -14.07
N GLU A 116 -14.70 -3.71 -15.34
CA GLU A 116 -15.25 -2.84 -16.38
C GLU A 116 -16.71 -2.46 -16.11
N GLU A 117 -17.52 -3.41 -15.65
CA GLU A 117 -18.91 -3.16 -15.24
C GLU A 117 -18.97 -2.15 -14.09
N HIS A 118 -18.12 -2.31 -13.08
CA HIS A 118 -18.05 -1.38 -11.96
C HIS A 118 -17.60 0.03 -12.38
N LEU A 119 -16.65 0.16 -13.30
CA LEU A 119 -16.23 1.47 -13.82
C LEU A 119 -17.36 2.14 -14.62
N ASN A 120 -18.07 1.37 -15.45
CA ASN A 120 -19.23 1.88 -16.19
C ASN A 120 -20.34 2.35 -15.25
N TYR A 121 -20.61 1.58 -14.20
CA TYR A 121 -21.54 1.98 -13.15
C TYR A 121 -21.07 3.27 -12.47
N ILE A 122 -19.79 3.37 -12.10
CA ILE A 122 -19.24 4.55 -11.44
C ILE A 122 -19.38 5.80 -12.32
N ASN A 123 -18.93 5.71 -13.57
CA ASN A 123 -18.95 6.84 -14.51
C ASN A 123 -20.38 7.31 -14.84
N LYS A 124 -21.36 6.41 -14.76
CA LYS A 124 -22.78 6.74 -15.01
C LYS A 124 -23.47 7.36 -13.79
N ASN A 125 -23.09 6.98 -12.58
CA ASN A 125 -23.84 7.32 -11.36
C ASN A 125 -23.18 8.39 -10.49
N TYR A 126 -21.90 8.69 -10.71
CA TYR A 126 -21.17 9.70 -9.95
C TYR A 126 -20.65 10.82 -10.85
N SER A 127 -20.82 12.06 -10.39
CA SER A 127 -20.37 13.26 -11.07
C SER A 127 -18.87 13.47 -10.83
N ASN A 128 -18.10 13.54 -11.91
CA ASN A 128 -16.66 13.81 -11.90
C ASN A 128 -15.90 13.00 -10.82
N PRO A 129 -15.98 11.66 -10.86
CA PRO A 129 -15.46 10.82 -9.78
C PRO A 129 -13.95 10.95 -9.65
N PHE A 130 -13.47 11.07 -8.41
CA PHE A 130 -12.06 10.92 -8.06
C PHE A 130 -11.85 9.54 -7.44
N ILE A 131 -11.18 8.66 -8.18
CA ILE A 131 -11.04 7.25 -7.85
C ILE A 131 -9.66 6.98 -7.22
N ILE A 132 -9.66 6.36 -6.03
CA ILE A 132 -8.49 5.76 -5.39
C ILE A 132 -8.57 4.26 -5.62
N ALA A 133 -7.66 3.71 -6.44
CA ALA A 133 -7.57 2.25 -6.64
C ALA A 133 -6.67 1.61 -5.58
N ILE A 134 -7.02 0.41 -5.11
CA ILE A 134 -6.22 -0.39 -4.18
C ILE A 134 -6.04 -1.78 -4.76
N ASP A 135 -4.81 -2.27 -4.88
CA ASP A 135 -4.52 -3.59 -5.47
C ASP A 135 -3.28 -4.21 -4.83
N ALA A 136 -3.13 -5.53 -5.00
CA ALA A 136 -1.90 -6.24 -4.67
C ALA A 136 -1.00 -6.38 -5.90
N SER A 137 0.31 -6.40 -5.67
CA SER A 137 1.25 -6.77 -6.72
C SER A 137 2.40 -7.62 -6.22
N LEU A 138 3.09 -8.23 -7.17
CA LEU A 138 4.32 -8.96 -6.97
C LEU A 138 5.52 -8.08 -7.35
N GLY A 139 6.67 -8.30 -6.73
CA GLY A 139 7.88 -7.55 -7.06
C GLY A 139 9.16 -8.14 -6.50
N ARG A 140 10.18 -7.29 -6.31
CA ARG A 140 11.47 -7.73 -5.77
C ARG A 140 11.32 -8.19 -4.32
N SER A 141 12.07 -9.23 -3.93
CA SER A 141 12.09 -9.77 -2.57
C SER A 141 12.37 -8.72 -1.50
N SER A 142 13.29 -7.80 -1.76
CA SER A 142 13.64 -6.68 -0.86
C SER A 142 12.53 -5.65 -0.70
N SER A 143 11.46 -5.72 -1.49
CA SER A 143 10.33 -4.78 -1.46
C SER A 143 9.03 -5.43 -0.99
N VAL A 144 9.00 -6.74 -0.75
CA VAL A 144 7.84 -7.42 -0.14
C VAL A 144 7.58 -6.81 1.22
N GLY A 145 6.33 -6.44 1.50
CA GLY A 145 6.00 -5.66 2.70
C GLY A 145 5.88 -4.15 2.44
N SER A 146 6.22 -3.67 1.25
CA SER A 146 6.05 -2.25 0.90
C SER A 146 4.62 -1.95 0.47
N ILE A 147 4.15 -0.77 0.83
CA ILE A 147 2.88 -0.16 0.39
C ILE A 147 3.23 1.16 -0.29
N SER A 148 2.93 1.31 -1.57
CA SER A 148 3.20 2.54 -2.34
C SER A 148 1.92 3.26 -2.72
N VAL A 149 1.99 4.59 -2.86
CA VAL A 149 0.90 5.45 -3.35
C VAL A 149 1.40 6.25 -4.55
N ASN A 150 0.86 5.98 -5.73
CA ASN A 150 1.31 6.66 -6.95
C ASN A 150 0.17 7.45 -7.61
N ASN A 151 0.57 8.42 -8.42
CA ASN A 151 -0.33 9.18 -9.28
C ASN A 151 -0.73 8.39 -10.52
N GLY A 152 -1.92 8.68 -11.03
CA GLY A 152 -2.41 8.11 -12.28
C GLY A 152 -3.01 6.71 -12.11
N PRO A 153 -3.51 6.15 -13.21
CA PRO A 153 -4.26 4.91 -13.16
C PRO A 153 -3.34 3.71 -12.90
N LEU A 154 -3.85 2.81 -12.07
CA LEU A 154 -3.36 1.46 -11.93
C LEU A 154 -3.76 0.66 -13.17
N LYS A 155 -2.86 -0.21 -13.63
CA LYS A 155 -3.21 -1.34 -14.51
C LYS A 155 -3.32 -2.59 -13.62
N PRO A 156 -4.53 -2.99 -13.22
CA PRO A 156 -4.69 -4.08 -12.27
C PRO A 156 -4.30 -5.42 -12.91
N GLY A 157 -4.07 -6.41 -12.06
CA GLY A 157 -3.98 -7.80 -12.51
C GLY A 157 -2.57 -8.31 -12.81
N SER A 158 -1.60 -7.98 -11.95
CA SER A 158 -0.23 -8.52 -12.05
C SER A 158 -0.15 -10.06 -12.09
N GLY A 159 -1.20 -10.78 -11.68
CA GLY A 159 -1.31 -12.25 -11.79
C GLY A 159 -2.27 -12.78 -12.85
N VAL A 160 -2.84 -11.93 -13.71
CA VAL A 160 -3.83 -12.34 -14.73
C VAL A 160 -3.47 -11.78 -16.12
N ASN A 161 -3.37 -12.66 -17.11
CA ASN A 161 -3.09 -12.32 -18.52
C ASN A 161 -4.29 -11.65 -19.23
N LYS A 162 -4.90 -10.63 -18.63
CA LYS A 162 -6.04 -9.90 -19.20
C LYS A 162 -5.68 -8.42 -19.38
N ASN A 163 -6.11 -7.84 -20.50
CA ASN A 163 -6.07 -6.40 -20.73
C ASN A 163 -7.18 -5.75 -19.91
N LEU A 164 -6.88 -5.40 -18.66
CA LEU A 164 -7.81 -4.69 -17.79
C LEU A 164 -7.77 -3.17 -18.06
N PRO A 165 -8.93 -2.48 -17.96
CA PRO A 165 -8.95 -1.04 -18.11
C PRO A 165 -8.11 -0.37 -17.00
N PRO A 166 -7.42 0.74 -17.32
CA PRO A 166 -6.73 1.54 -16.32
C PRO A 166 -7.72 2.13 -15.31
N VAL A 167 -7.38 2.12 -14.01
CA VAL A 167 -8.28 2.56 -12.93
C VAL A 167 -7.61 3.48 -11.94
N GLY A 168 -8.28 4.57 -11.58
CA GLY A 168 -7.85 5.47 -10.51
C GLY A 168 -7.21 6.77 -11.01
N ASN A 169 -7.41 7.82 -10.24
CA ASN A 169 -6.67 9.07 -10.33
C ASN A 169 -5.38 8.98 -9.50
N ILE A 170 -5.43 8.19 -8.43
CA ILE A 170 -4.29 7.70 -7.65
C ILE A 170 -4.50 6.21 -7.36
N HIS A 171 -3.43 5.51 -7.05
CA HIS A 171 -3.52 4.11 -6.63
C HIS A 171 -2.58 3.76 -5.49
N ILE A 172 -3.02 2.82 -4.67
CA ILE A 172 -2.27 2.23 -3.56
C ILE A 172 -2.00 0.77 -3.91
N THR A 173 -0.73 0.37 -3.84
CA THR A 173 -0.32 -1.00 -4.16
C THR A 173 0.46 -1.61 -3.02
N GLY A 174 0.07 -2.80 -2.58
CA GLY A 174 0.83 -3.60 -1.62
C GLY A 174 1.66 -4.68 -2.33
N LEU A 175 2.97 -4.70 -2.08
CA LEU A 175 3.85 -5.75 -2.59
C LEU A 175 3.77 -6.98 -1.70
N VAL A 176 2.85 -7.88 -2.03
CA VAL A 176 2.46 -9.00 -1.16
C VAL A 176 3.41 -10.19 -1.26
N ASN A 177 4.15 -10.33 -2.37
CA ASN A 177 5.10 -11.43 -2.56
C ASN A 177 6.08 -11.15 -3.71
N VAL A 178 6.98 -12.11 -3.97
CA VAL A 178 8.03 -12.02 -4.97
C VAL A 178 7.49 -12.33 -6.38
N SER A 179 7.82 -11.50 -7.37
CA SER A 179 7.54 -11.75 -8.79
C SER A 179 8.50 -12.78 -9.38
N GLY A 180 8.13 -13.44 -10.47
CA GLY A 180 9.02 -14.40 -11.15
C GLY A 180 8.28 -15.55 -11.79
N TYR A 181 8.73 -16.77 -11.53
CA TYR A 181 8.09 -17.95 -12.08
C TYR A 181 6.81 -18.30 -11.32
N MET A 182 5.75 -18.71 -12.03
CA MET A 182 4.50 -19.22 -11.44
C MET A 182 3.76 -18.20 -10.53
N GLU A 183 3.68 -16.94 -10.94
CA GLU A 183 3.05 -15.84 -10.18
C GLU A 183 1.62 -16.13 -9.71
N TYR A 184 0.83 -16.85 -10.50
CA TYR A 184 -0.50 -17.31 -10.11
C TYR A 184 -0.47 -18.17 -8.83
N PHE A 185 0.45 -19.13 -8.74
CA PHE A 185 0.61 -20.01 -7.57
C PHE A 185 1.25 -19.26 -6.39
N VAL A 186 2.13 -18.31 -6.67
CA VAL A 186 2.70 -17.42 -5.64
C VAL A 186 1.59 -16.64 -4.94
N LEU A 187 0.66 -16.06 -5.70
CA LEU A 187 -0.48 -15.35 -5.12
C LEU A 187 -1.37 -16.28 -4.29
N GLN A 188 -1.65 -17.50 -4.76
CA GLN A 188 -2.45 -18.48 -3.99
C GLN A 188 -1.80 -18.93 -2.67
N SER A 189 -0.47 -18.91 -2.59
CA SER A 189 0.31 -19.37 -1.43
C SER A 189 0.90 -18.22 -0.59
N THR A 190 0.53 -16.97 -0.89
CA THR A 190 1.04 -15.80 -0.18
C THR A 190 0.58 -15.81 1.28
N ARG A 191 1.46 -15.39 2.20
CA ARG A 191 1.14 -15.36 3.64
C ARG A 191 0.00 -14.39 3.94
N LEU A 192 -1.17 -14.91 4.29
CA LEU A 192 -2.35 -14.11 4.61
C LEU A 192 -2.11 -13.09 5.74
N SER A 193 -1.27 -13.43 6.73
CA SER A 193 -0.92 -12.52 7.82
C SER A 193 -0.27 -11.21 7.33
N LEU A 194 0.56 -11.29 6.29
CA LEU A 194 1.17 -10.14 5.63
C LEU A 194 0.09 -9.26 5.00
N VAL A 195 -0.81 -9.88 4.24
CA VAL A 195 -1.89 -9.19 3.52
C VAL A 195 -2.87 -8.52 4.48
N ILE A 196 -3.22 -9.18 5.59
CA ILE A 196 -4.05 -8.60 6.66
C ILE A 196 -3.35 -7.41 7.33
N LYS A 197 -2.02 -7.47 7.54
CA LYS A 197 -1.26 -6.35 8.11
C LYS A 197 -1.27 -5.15 7.16
N MET A 198 -1.07 -5.38 5.86
CA MET A 198 -1.15 -4.35 4.82
C MET A 198 -2.53 -3.72 4.75
N SER A 199 -3.59 -4.54 4.69
CA SER A 199 -4.97 -4.04 4.55
C SER A 199 -5.37 -3.13 5.72
N LYS A 200 -4.95 -3.47 6.95
CA LYS A 200 -5.14 -2.63 8.12
C LYS A 200 -4.42 -1.29 7.97
N ILE A 201 -3.14 -1.29 7.61
CA ILE A 201 -2.35 -0.05 7.45
C ILE A 201 -3.00 0.86 6.41
N ILE A 202 -3.38 0.32 5.24
CA ILE A 202 -4.03 1.08 4.17
C ILE A 202 -5.37 1.64 4.65
N ALA A 203 -6.25 0.79 5.22
CA ALA A 203 -7.58 1.19 5.64
C ALA A 203 -7.56 2.28 6.73
N TYR A 204 -6.71 2.13 7.75
CA TYR A 204 -6.57 3.15 8.80
C TYR A 204 -5.99 4.46 8.28
N SER A 205 -5.01 4.41 7.38
CA SER A 205 -4.40 5.61 6.81
C SER A 205 -5.40 6.40 5.97
N LEU A 206 -6.15 5.71 5.10
CA LEU A 206 -7.22 6.31 4.31
C LEU A 206 -8.33 6.88 5.20
N PHE A 207 -8.82 6.09 6.16
CA PHE A 207 -9.89 6.55 7.04
C PHE A 207 -9.50 7.81 7.83
N GLN A 208 -8.30 7.85 8.40
CA GLN A 208 -7.81 9.02 9.13
C GLN A 208 -7.64 10.23 8.21
N GLU A 209 -7.12 10.04 7.00
CA GLU A 209 -6.94 11.14 6.06
C GLU A 209 -8.28 11.72 5.59
N LEU A 210 -9.19 10.87 5.13
CA LEU A 210 -10.47 11.31 4.56
C LEU A 210 -11.40 11.93 5.61
N ARG A 211 -11.22 11.57 6.88
CA ARG A 211 -11.91 12.21 8.01
C ARG A 211 -11.40 13.64 8.26
N GLU A 212 -10.09 13.88 8.12
CA GLU A 212 -9.47 15.20 8.35
C GLU A 212 -9.59 16.14 7.14
N TYR A 213 -9.52 15.61 5.92
CA TYR A 213 -9.52 16.39 4.68
C TYR A 213 -10.79 17.26 4.48
N ASN A 214 -11.84 16.98 5.24
CA ASN A 214 -13.15 17.63 5.12
C ASN A 214 -13.63 18.24 6.46
N SER A 215 -12.71 18.47 7.41
CA SER A 215 -12.95 19.24 8.66
C SER A 215 -12.41 20.65 8.51
#